data_AF-A0ABD0RJ41-F1
#
_entry.id   AF-A0ABD0RJ41-F1
#
_cell.length_a   1.000
_cell.length_b   1.000
_cell.length_c   1.000
_cell.angle_alpha   90.00
_cell.angle_beta   90.00
_cell.angle_gamma   90.00
#
_symmetry.space_group_name_H-M   'P 1'
#
loop_
_entity.id
_entity.type
_entity.pdbx_description
1 polymer ?
#
loop_
_entity_poly.entity_id
_entity_poly.type
_entity_poly.pdbx_seq_one_letter_code
_entity_poly.pdbx_strand_id
1 'polypeptide(L)'
;DPEQAQRMRETGLQLIQKALAVLQIFALSQFGCAVGHVPQNVWSQGSEAQDYGPLLQKLEGAVERVRLQASRQQPSSQEEHVVSYSACLSPGGPRDELTASVRKELALALRDLLAHGLYTPSQGMSLVLAPISCLLPFSSSPQTLHPWELFIKYYHSKNGQAFVESPARQLSQSFSLPVGGGPVTVTPKQSLLWAIHTVLKEHGRYKRSADSEFKALVCMALNEQRLVSWLNLLCKSGTLIHSHYQPWSYMAQTGFEGALRILGRLSHLKFSLPVDLAVRQLKNIKDAF
;
A
#
# COMPACT_ATOMS: atom_id res chain seq x y z
N ASP A 1 -18.01 -68.27 -9.54
CA ASP A 1 -17.76 -68.57 -10.95
C ASP A 1 -16.39 -68.09 -11.37
N PRO A 2 -15.44 -68.98 -11.72
CA PRO A 2 -14.06 -68.61 -12.03
C PRO A 2 -13.97 -67.72 -13.29
N GLU A 3 -14.84 -67.91 -14.27
CA GLU A 3 -14.88 -67.10 -15.49
C GLU A 3 -15.27 -65.64 -15.22
N GLN A 4 -16.18 -65.42 -14.27
CA GLN A 4 -16.64 -64.08 -13.91
C GLN A 4 -15.56 -63.31 -13.12
N ALA A 5 -14.80 -64.01 -12.27
CA ALA A 5 -13.65 -63.44 -11.59
C ALA A 5 -12.53 -63.04 -12.57
N GLN A 6 -12.32 -63.82 -13.63
CA GLN A 6 -11.31 -63.52 -14.65
C GLN A 6 -11.70 -62.31 -15.51
N ARG A 7 -12.96 -62.22 -15.94
CA ARG A 7 -13.48 -61.05 -16.67
C ARG A 7 -13.41 -59.76 -15.85
N MET A 8 -13.72 -59.82 -14.55
CA MET A 8 -13.59 -58.67 -13.64
C MET A 8 -12.13 -58.21 -13.49
N ARG A 9 -11.18 -59.14 -13.49
CA ARG A 9 -9.75 -58.82 -13.42
C ARG A 9 -9.25 -58.16 -14.70
N GLU A 10 -9.69 -58.63 -15.87
CA GLU A 10 -9.34 -58.06 -17.16
C GLU A 10 -9.93 -56.66 -17.36
N THR A 11 -11.20 -56.46 -16.99
CA THR A 11 -11.82 -55.12 -17.01
C THR A 11 -11.17 -54.16 -16.01
N GLY A 12 -10.80 -54.65 -14.83
CA GLY A 12 -10.03 -53.87 -13.85
C GLY A 12 -8.67 -53.42 -14.38
N LEU A 13 -7.94 -54.31 -15.07
CA LEU A 13 -6.66 -53.98 -15.70
C LEU A 13 -6.81 -52.95 -16.83
N GLN A 14 -7.85 -53.07 -17.65
CA GLN A 14 -8.13 -52.09 -18.71
C GLN A 14 -8.48 -50.70 -18.15
N LEU A 15 -9.21 -50.65 -17.03
CA LEU A 15 -9.52 -49.40 -16.33
C LEU A 15 -8.24 -48.76 -15.76
N ILE A 16 -7.37 -49.55 -15.15
CA ILE A 16 -6.08 -49.07 -14.61
C ILE A 16 -5.18 -48.56 -15.74
N GLN A 17 -5.10 -49.28 -16.87
CA GLN A 17 -4.31 -48.83 -18.03
C GLN A 17 -4.84 -47.51 -18.62
N LYS A 18 -6.17 -47.36 -18.72
CA LYS A 18 -6.79 -46.11 -19.19
C LYS A 18 -6.54 -44.97 -18.21
N ALA A 19 -6.63 -45.21 -16.91
CA ALA A 19 -6.31 -44.22 -15.88
C ALA A 19 -4.83 -43.80 -15.92
N LEU A 20 -3.91 -44.76 -16.11
CA LEU A 20 -2.49 -44.50 -16.26
C LEU A 20 -2.19 -43.65 -17.50
N ALA A 21 -2.83 -43.95 -18.64
CA ALA A 21 -2.67 -43.17 -19.86
C ALA A 21 -3.15 -41.72 -19.67
N VAL A 22 -4.28 -41.50 -18.99
CA VAL A 22 -4.76 -40.15 -18.66
C VAL A 22 -3.79 -39.41 -17.73
N LEU A 23 -3.23 -40.10 -16.73
CA LEU A 23 -2.21 -39.54 -15.84
C LEU A 23 -0.90 -39.21 -16.58
N GLN A 24 -0.49 -40.04 -17.53
CA GLN A 24 0.70 -39.79 -18.36
C GLN A 24 0.48 -38.62 -19.32
N ILE A 25 -0.70 -38.50 -19.93
CA ILE A 25 -1.07 -37.35 -20.75
C ILE A 25 -1.06 -36.07 -19.90
N PHE A 26 -1.61 -36.12 -18.68
CA PHE A 26 -1.60 -35.00 -17.74
C PHE A 26 -0.18 -34.63 -17.28
N ALA A 27 0.68 -35.63 -17.03
CA ALA A 27 2.07 -35.43 -16.68
C ALA A 27 2.85 -34.77 -17.84
N LEU A 28 2.66 -35.23 -19.07
CA LEU A 28 3.31 -34.68 -20.26
C LEU A 28 2.77 -33.28 -20.63
N SER A 29 1.50 -32.99 -20.34
CA SER A 29 0.88 -31.69 -20.65
C SER A 29 1.17 -30.61 -19.60
N GLN A 30 1.32 -30.97 -18.32
CA GLN A 30 1.65 -30.03 -17.24
C GLN A 30 3.16 -29.89 -17.03
N PHE A 31 3.93 -30.94 -17.35
CA PHE A 31 5.39 -30.98 -17.26
C PHE A 31 5.97 -31.27 -18.66
N GLY A 32 5.69 -30.37 -19.60
CA GLY A 32 6.31 -30.41 -20.93
C GLY A 32 7.82 -30.69 -20.83
N CYS A 33 8.27 -31.70 -21.57
CA CYS A 33 9.61 -32.27 -21.49
C CYS A 33 10.74 -31.22 -21.47
N ALA A 34 11.47 -31.16 -20.36
CA ALA A 34 12.93 -31.22 -20.39
C ALA A 34 13.37 -32.26 -19.36
N VAL A 35 13.73 -33.46 -19.82
CA VAL A 35 14.58 -34.37 -19.05
C VAL A 35 15.96 -33.73 -19.04
N GLY A 36 16.19 -32.86 -18.06
CA GLY A 36 17.41 -32.09 -17.91
C GLY A 36 17.20 -30.95 -16.93
N HIS A 37 17.54 -31.19 -15.66
CA HIS A 37 17.53 -30.23 -14.55
C HIS A 37 16.19 -29.51 -14.29
N VAL A 38 15.52 -29.88 -13.20
CA VAL A 38 14.72 -28.90 -12.45
C VAL A 38 15.70 -27.77 -12.10
N PRO A 39 15.49 -26.52 -12.58
CA PRO A 39 16.37 -25.44 -12.24
C PRO A 39 16.17 -25.16 -10.75
N GLN A 40 17.18 -25.47 -9.92
CA GLN A 40 17.17 -25.26 -8.47
C GLN A 40 16.88 -23.80 -8.09
N ASN A 41 17.02 -22.88 -9.05
CA ASN A 41 16.69 -21.46 -9.00
C ASN A 41 15.19 -21.10 -9.01
N VAL A 42 14.26 -22.00 -9.37
CA VAL A 42 12.80 -21.69 -9.28
C VAL A 42 12.33 -21.67 -7.82
N TRP A 43 12.97 -22.44 -6.93
CA TRP A 43 12.66 -22.43 -5.49
C TRP A 43 13.50 -21.40 -4.71
N SER A 44 14.66 -21.00 -5.24
CA SER A 44 15.51 -19.99 -4.59
C SER A 44 15.00 -18.55 -4.79
N GLN A 45 14.31 -18.25 -5.89
CA GLN A 45 13.79 -16.89 -6.16
C GLN A 45 12.70 -16.45 -5.16
N GLY A 46 12.02 -17.40 -4.52
CA GLY A 46 11.05 -17.13 -3.46
C GLY A 46 11.68 -16.65 -2.15
N SER A 47 12.95 -16.96 -1.89
CA SER A 47 13.61 -16.62 -0.62
C SER A 47 14.01 -15.15 -0.53
N GLU A 48 14.48 -14.55 -1.63
CA GLU A 48 14.84 -13.12 -1.67
C GLU A 48 13.61 -12.21 -1.63
N ALA A 49 12.51 -12.61 -2.28
CA ALA A 49 11.27 -11.84 -2.29
C ALA A 49 10.53 -11.84 -0.93
N GLN A 50 10.86 -12.77 -0.04
CA GLN A 50 10.30 -12.88 1.31
C GLN A 50 11.11 -12.11 2.36
N ASP A 51 12.34 -11.71 2.05
CA ASP A 51 13.18 -10.95 2.98
C ASP A 51 12.77 -9.47 3.01
N TYR A 52 12.22 -9.05 4.14
CA TYR A 52 11.85 -7.67 4.41
C TYR A 52 12.90 -6.93 5.27
N GLY A 53 13.99 -7.57 5.68
CA GLY A 53 15.07 -6.98 6.46
C GLY A 53 15.66 -5.71 5.83
N PRO A 54 16.04 -5.73 4.53
CA PRO A 54 16.54 -4.55 3.83
C PRO A 54 15.51 -3.40 3.76
N LEU A 55 14.22 -3.73 3.62
CA LEU A 55 13.13 -2.74 3.59
C LEU A 55 12.98 -2.04 4.94
N LEU A 56 13.09 -2.79 6.05
CA LEU A 56 13.07 -2.24 7.39
C LEU A 56 14.28 -1.34 7.68
N GLN A 57 15.48 -1.76 7.29
CA GLN A 57 16.69 -0.95 7.42
C GLN A 57 16.58 0.37 6.64
N LYS A 58 16.04 0.31 5.41
CA LYS A 58 15.78 1.49 4.59
C LYS A 58 14.77 2.43 5.27
N LEU A 59 13.70 1.88 5.86
CA LEU A 59 12.72 2.66 6.62
C LEU A 59 13.35 3.33 7.85
N GLU A 60 14.13 2.58 8.61
CA GLU A 60 14.81 3.09 9.80
C GLU A 60 15.79 4.23 9.46
N GLY A 61 16.61 4.05 8.43
CA GLY A 61 17.54 5.10 7.97
C GLY A 61 16.83 6.35 7.43
N ALA A 62 15.67 6.19 6.78
CA ALA A 62 14.88 7.32 6.32
C ALA A 62 14.19 8.07 7.48
N VAL A 63 13.65 7.34 8.46
CA VAL A 63 13.07 7.91 9.67
C VAL A 63 14.11 8.69 10.47
N GLU A 64 15.31 8.14 10.64
CA GLU A 64 16.37 8.80 11.40
C GLU A 64 16.82 10.10 10.72
N ARG A 65 16.96 10.11 9.39
CA ARG A 65 17.26 11.33 8.63
C ARG A 65 16.20 12.41 8.82
N VAL A 66 14.92 12.05 8.65
CA VAL A 66 13.79 12.98 8.84
C VAL A 66 13.75 13.49 10.28
N ARG A 67 13.98 12.62 11.26
CA ARG A 67 14.03 12.99 12.69
C ARG A 67 15.10 14.04 12.95
N LEU A 68 16.33 13.81 12.50
CA LEU A 68 17.45 14.73 12.68
C LEU A 68 17.20 16.08 12.02
N GLN A 69 16.69 16.09 10.79
CA GLN A 69 16.36 17.33 10.08
C GLN A 69 15.23 18.12 10.75
N ALA A 70 14.15 17.44 11.15
CA ALA A 70 13.02 18.07 11.81
C ALA A 70 13.40 18.63 13.20
N SER A 71 14.23 17.92 13.96
CA SER A 71 14.73 18.42 15.26
C SER A 71 15.58 19.68 15.12
N ARG A 72 16.34 19.84 14.02
CA ARG A 72 17.12 21.07 13.75
C ARG A 72 16.23 22.27 13.39
N GLN A 73 15.03 22.02 12.88
CA GLN A 73 14.09 23.08 12.43
C GLN A 73 13.08 23.46 13.50
N GLN A 74 13.02 22.71 14.60
CA GLN A 74 12.08 23.03 15.67
C GLN A 74 12.59 24.29 16.37
N PRO A 75 11.79 25.37 16.46
CA PRO A 75 12.21 26.58 17.14
C PRO A 75 12.51 26.21 18.60
N SER A 76 13.75 26.42 19.02
CA SER A 76 14.12 26.39 20.43
C SER A 76 13.20 27.35 21.16
N SER A 77 12.56 26.89 22.24
CA SER A 77 11.62 27.67 23.04
C SER A 77 12.26 28.83 23.82
N GLN A 78 13.40 29.36 23.36
CA GLN A 78 14.11 30.49 23.94
C GLN A 78 14.67 31.37 22.82
N GLU A 79 14.40 32.67 22.97
CA GLU A 79 14.95 33.84 22.27
C GLU A 79 14.13 34.43 21.10
N GLU A 80 13.29 35.39 21.52
CA GLU A 80 13.18 36.76 21.01
C GLU A 80 13.00 36.99 19.50
N HIS A 81 11.74 37.30 19.15
CA HIS A 81 11.33 38.51 18.43
C HIS A 81 12.39 39.17 17.52
N VAL A 82 12.76 38.49 16.43
CA VAL A 82 13.21 39.18 15.21
C VAL A 82 12.24 38.81 14.12
N VAL A 83 11.38 39.75 13.74
CA VAL A 83 10.61 39.68 12.49
C VAL A 83 11.63 39.73 11.36
N SER A 84 12.17 38.57 10.99
CA SER A 84 12.96 38.43 9.79
C SER A 84 11.99 38.39 8.62
N TYR A 85 11.78 39.56 8.01
CA TYR A 85 11.08 39.75 6.74
C TYR A 85 11.83 39.13 5.53
N SER A 86 12.79 38.24 5.80
CA SER A 86 13.70 37.64 4.83
C SER A 86 13.44 36.14 4.62
N ALA A 87 12.21 35.65 4.81
CA ALA A 87 11.81 34.33 4.32
C ALA A 87 11.57 34.37 2.79
N CYS A 88 12.52 34.95 2.04
CA CYS A 88 12.59 34.75 0.60
C CYS A 88 12.93 33.28 0.35
N LEU A 89 12.06 32.63 -0.40
CA LEU A 89 12.16 31.28 -0.93
C LEU A 89 13.48 31.08 -1.68
N SER A 90 14.57 30.82 -0.96
CA SER A 90 15.82 30.38 -1.55
C SER A 90 15.64 28.90 -1.93
N PRO A 91 15.73 28.53 -3.22
CA PRO A 91 15.66 27.13 -3.63
C PRO A 91 16.76 26.35 -2.93
N GLY A 92 16.40 25.33 -2.15
CA GLY A 92 17.36 24.51 -1.41
C GLY A 92 17.60 24.94 0.03
N GLY A 93 16.68 25.71 0.63
CA GLY A 93 16.70 25.96 2.07
C GLY A 93 16.49 24.67 2.89
N PRO A 94 16.79 24.67 4.21
CA PRO A 94 16.62 23.50 5.07
C PRO A 94 15.22 22.87 5.00
N ARG A 95 14.17 23.68 4.82
CA ARG A 95 12.78 23.22 4.67
C ARG A 95 12.54 22.43 3.38
N ASP A 96 13.25 22.78 2.30
CA ASP A 96 13.20 22.04 1.04
C ASP A 96 13.93 20.70 1.18
N GLU A 97 15.04 20.67 1.93
CA GLU A 97 15.75 19.42 2.26
C GLU A 97 14.87 18.46 3.07
N LEU A 98 14.21 18.95 4.13
CA LEU A 98 13.28 18.14 4.91
C LEU A 98 12.13 17.60 4.05
N THR A 99 11.57 18.46 3.19
CA THR A 99 10.52 18.06 2.25
C THR A 99 11.03 16.99 1.28
N ALA A 100 12.26 17.13 0.78
CA ALA A 100 12.89 16.16 -0.09
C ALA A 100 13.14 14.82 0.62
N SER A 101 13.68 14.82 1.84
CA SER A 101 13.90 13.59 2.62
C SER A 101 12.58 12.88 2.94
N VAL A 102 11.52 13.61 3.28
CA VAL A 102 10.20 13.00 3.47
C VAL A 102 9.68 12.38 2.15
N ARG A 103 9.70 13.13 1.04
CA ARG A 103 9.05 12.69 -0.20
C ARG A 103 9.87 11.69 -1.01
N LYS A 104 11.20 11.78 -0.98
CA LYS A 104 12.12 10.95 -1.78
C LYS A 104 12.70 9.78 -1.01
N GLU A 105 12.63 9.78 0.32
CA GLU A 105 13.21 8.71 1.13
C GLU A 105 12.15 8.05 2.00
N LEU A 106 11.57 8.77 2.95
CA LEU A 106 10.62 8.20 3.91
C LEU A 106 9.39 7.63 3.21
N ALA A 107 8.78 8.41 2.30
CA ALA A 107 7.62 7.96 1.55
C ALA A 107 7.95 6.75 0.66
N LEU A 108 9.14 6.72 0.05
CA LEU A 108 9.54 5.57 -0.78
C LEU A 108 9.80 4.33 0.07
N ALA A 109 10.52 4.46 1.19
CA ALA A 109 10.79 3.35 2.09
C ALA A 109 9.50 2.76 2.67
N LEU A 110 8.56 3.62 3.09
CA LEU A 110 7.25 3.19 3.58
C LEU A 110 6.43 2.53 2.47
N ARG A 111 6.42 3.08 1.26
CA ARG A 111 5.75 2.49 0.09
C ARG A 111 6.29 1.10 -0.20
N ASP A 112 7.60 0.95 -0.29
CA ASP A 112 8.25 -0.32 -0.64
C ASP A 112 7.93 -1.39 0.41
N LEU A 113 7.93 -1.03 1.70
CA LEU A 113 7.56 -1.95 2.78
C LEU A 113 6.07 -2.31 2.76
N LEU A 114 5.18 -1.37 2.48
CA LEU A 114 3.74 -1.65 2.30
C LEU A 114 3.46 -2.48 1.04
N ALA A 115 4.29 -2.36 0.01
CA ALA A 115 4.16 -3.13 -1.23
C ALA A 115 4.66 -4.57 -1.10
N HIS A 116 5.38 -4.91 -0.03
CA HIS A 116 5.93 -6.25 0.18
C HIS A 116 4.81 -7.30 0.29
N GLY A 117 4.69 -8.15 -0.73
CA GLY A 117 3.63 -9.16 -0.84
C GLY A 117 2.24 -8.60 -1.11
N LEU A 118 2.12 -7.34 -1.52
CA LEU A 118 0.87 -6.70 -1.91
C LEU A 118 0.50 -7.11 -3.35
N TYR A 119 -0.72 -7.58 -3.55
CA TYR A 119 -1.19 -8.06 -4.85
C TYR A 119 -2.63 -7.62 -5.15
N THR A 120 -2.95 -7.60 -6.44
CA THR A 120 -4.33 -7.40 -6.90
C THR A 120 -4.99 -8.77 -7.08
N PRO A 121 -6.06 -9.11 -6.35
CA PRO A 121 -6.82 -10.30 -6.67
C PRO A 121 -7.41 -10.16 -8.07
N SER A 122 -7.14 -11.13 -8.95
CA SER A 122 -7.71 -11.16 -10.29
C SER A 122 -9.23 -11.24 -10.19
N GLN A 123 -9.92 -10.18 -10.60
CA GLN A 123 -11.36 -10.21 -10.81
C GLN A 123 -11.64 -11.09 -12.03
N GLY A 124 -11.77 -12.41 -11.83
CA GLY A 124 -12.15 -13.30 -12.94
C GLY A 124 -11.48 -14.66 -13.01
N MET A 125 -11.05 -15.28 -11.89
CA MET A 125 -10.95 -16.74 -11.90
C MET A 125 -12.37 -17.32 -11.89
N SER A 126 -13.01 -17.29 -13.05
CA SER A 126 -14.21 -18.07 -13.30
C SER A 126 -13.84 -19.54 -13.17
N LEU A 127 -14.45 -20.25 -12.22
CA LEU A 127 -14.26 -21.70 -12.04
C LEU A 127 -14.62 -22.52 -13.29
N VAL A 128 -15.31 -21.88 -14.25
CA VAL A 128 -15.72 -22.47 -15.54
C VAL A 128 -14.53 -22.66 -16.50
N LEU A 129 -13.43 -21.89 -16.34
CA LEU A 129 -12.25 -21.97 -17.22
C LEU A 129 -11.07 -22.74 -16.62
N ALA A 130 -11.21 -23.23 -15.39
CA ALA A 130 -10.18 -23.98 -14.68
C ALA A 130 -9.54 -25.15 -15.46
N PRO A 131 -10.26 -25.92 -16.30
CA PRO A 131 -9.64 -27.01 -17.06
C PRO A 131 -8.96 -26.58 -18.38
N ILE A 132 -9.08 -25.31 -18.81
CA ILE A 132 -8.50 -24.81 -20.09
C ILE A 132 -7.38 -23.78 -19.84
N SER A 133 -7.28 -23.22 -18.63
CA SER A 133 -6.30 -22.19 -18.27
C SER A 133 -4.82 -22.60 -18.40
N CYS A 134 -4.50 -23.88 -18.55
CA CYS A 134 -3.13 -24.36 -18.82
C CYS A 134 -2.73 -24.36 -20.31
N LEU A 135 -3.67 -24.07 -21.24
CA LEU A 135 -3.38 -23.98 -22.68
C LEU A 135 -3.17 -22.55 -23.18
N LEU A 136 -3.36 -21.55 -22.32
CA LEU A 136 -3.11 -20.15 -22.62
C LEU A 136 -1.78 -19.74 -21.97
N PRO A 137 -0.88 -19.02 -22.68
CA PRO A 137 0.30 -18.44 -22.07
C PRO A 137 -0.12 -17.27 -21.16
N PHE A 138 -0.77 -17.57 -20.02
CA PHE A 138 -1.01 -16.62 -18.96
C PHE A 138 0.24 -16.49 -18.10
N SER A 139 1.21 -15.72 -18.58
CA SER A 139 2.10 -15.01 -17.67
C SER A 139 1.40 -13.71 -17.24
N SER A 140 0.32 -13.79 -16.46
CA SER A 140 -0.08 -12.61 -15.71
C SER A 140 0.95 -12.42 -14.61
N SER A 141 2.00 -11.65 -14.90
CA SER A 141 2.77 -10.98 -13.86
C SER A 141 1.76 -10.41 -12.86
N PRO A 142 1.81 -10.81 -11.57
CA PRO A 142 0.88 -10.26 -10.60
C PRO A 142 1.05 -8.74 -10.62
N GLN A 143 0.00 -8.03 -11.07
CA GLN A 143 0.01 -6.58 -11.05
C GLN A 143 0.13 -6.15 -9.59
N THR A 144 1.33 -5.67 -9.25
CA THR A 144 1.66 -5.18 -7.92
C THR A 144 0.80 -3.97 -7.64
N LEU A 145 -0.14 -4.12 -6.72
CA LEU A 145 -1.06 -3.05 -6.34
C LEU A 145 -0.24 -1.95 -5.63
N HIS A 146 -0.42 -0.69 -6.05
CA HIS A 146 0.30 0.40 -5.41
C HIS A 146 -0.29 0.67 -4.00
N PRO A 147 0.51 0.90 -2.94
CA PRO A 147 -0.01 1.10 -1.58
C PRO A 147 -1.09 2.16 -1.45
N TRP A 148 -1.08 3.20 -2.28
CA TRP A 148 -2.17 4.19 -2.36
C TRP A 148 -3.55 3.56 -2.62
N GLU A 149 -3.64 2.59 -3.53
CA GLU A 149 -4.88 1.88 -3.86
C GLU A 149 -5.43 1.13 -2.65
N LEU A 150 -4.56 0.71 -1.71
CA LEU A 150 -4.96 0.12 -0.44
C LEU A 150 -5.72 1.13 0.44
N PHE A 151 -5.27 2.39 0.48
CA PHE A 151 -5.97 3.46 1.20
C PHE A 151 -7.31 3.79 0.54
N ILE A 152 -7.38 3.80 -0.80
CA ILE A 152 -8.65 3.98 -1.53
C ILE A 152 -9.63 2.86 -1.19
N LYS A 153 -9.19 1.60 -1.22
CA LYS A 153 -10.01 0.45 -0.82
C LYS A 153 -10.47 0.54 0.63
N TYR A 154 -9.60 0.95 1.56
CA TYR A 154 -10.00 1.22 2.95
C TYR A 154 -11.09 2.29 3.01
N TYR A 155 -10.91 3.41 2.30
CA TYR A 155 -11.86 4.52 2.24
C TYR A 155 -13.25 4.08 1.75
N HIS A 156 -13.31 3.32 0.67
CA HIS A 156 -14.58 2.78 0.17
C HIS A 156 -15.20 1.77 1.14
N SER A 157 -14.41 0.89 1.76
CA SER A 157 -14.92 -0.10 2.73
C SER A 157 -15.57 0.54 3.96
N LYS A 158 -15.26 1.81 4.24
CA LYS A 158 -15.80 2.59 5.36
C LYS A 158 -16.85 3.62 4.93
N ASN A 159 -17.36 3.55 3.70
CA ASN A 159 -18.28 4.54 3.14
C ASN A 159 -17.76 5.98 3.29
N GLY A 160 -16.46 6.16 3.04
CA GLY A 160 -15.77 7.43 3.27
C GLY A 160 -16.39 8.61 2.52
N GLN A 161 -16.96 8.38 1.34
CA GLN A 161 -17.64 9.43 0.57
C GLN A 161 -18.89 9.93 1.28
N ALA A 162 -19.80 9.03 1.64
CA ALA A 162 -21.00 9.39 2.41
C ALA A 162 -20.65 10.04 3.76
N PHE A 163 -19.55 9.61 4.38
CA PHE A 163 -19.06 10.21 5.62
C PHE A 163 -18.59 11.66 5.44
N VAL A 164 -17.81 11.96 4.40
CA VAL A 164 -17.23 13.30 4.18
C VAL A 164 -18.23 14.27 3.54
N GLU A 165 -19.09 13.77 2.64
CA GLU A 165 -20.06 14.57 1.88
C GLU A 165 -21.41 14.74 2.57
N SER A 166 -21.55 14.28 3.81
CA SER A 166 -22.76 14.50 4.62
C SER A 166 -23.15 16.00 4.65
N PRO A 167 -24.41 16.37 4.33
CA PRO A 167 -24.84 17.77 4.31
C PRO A 167 -24.58 18.50 5.62
N ALA A 168 -24.83 17.84 6.75
CA ALA A 168 -24.56 18.40 8.07
C ALA A 168 -23.07 18.78 8.24
N ARG A 169 -22.16 17.94 7.73
CA ARG A 169 -20.72 18.16 7.84
C ARG A 169 -20.23 19.24 6.87
N GLN A 170 -20.74 19.27 5.65
CA GLN A 170 -20.44 20.34 4.69
C GLN A 170 -20.92 21.70 5.19
N LEU A 171 -22.14 21.77 5.74
CA LEU A 171 -22.68 22.98 6.34
C LEU A 171 -21.82 23.43 7.52
N SER A 172 -21.53 22.53 8.47
CA SER A 172 -20.66 22.85 9.60
C SER A 172 -19.28 23.34 9.15
N GLN A 173 -18.66 22.74 8.12
CA GLN A 173 -17.39 23.21 7.58
C GLN A 173 -17.50 24.61 6.97
N SER A 174 -18.55 24.89 6.20
CA SER A 174 -18.79 26.22 5.63
C SER A 174 -18.96 27.31 6.69
N PHE A 175 -19.52 26.95 7.86
CA PHE A 175 -19.71 27.87 8.98
C PHE A 175 -18.63 27.77 10.07
N SER A 176 -17.54 27.01 9.83
CA SER A 176 -16.49 26.74 10.83
C SER A 176 -17.02 26.20 12.17
N LEU A 177 -18.15 25.48 12.15
CA LEU A 177 -18.79 24.89 13.32
C LEU A 177 -18.23 23.48 13.61
N PRO A 178 -18.07 23.11 14.89
CA PRO A 178 -17.74 21.74 15.25
C PRO A 178 -18.87 20.79 14.84
N VAL A 179 -18.54 19.77 14.04
CA VAL A 179 -19.50 18.75 13.57
C VAL A 179 -19.78 17.77 14.71
N GLY A 180 -20.77 18.07 15.55
CA GLY A 180 -21.20 17.23 16.67
C GLY A 180 -21.34 18.05 17.96
N GLY A 181 -22.44 17.86 18.69
CA GLY A 181 -22.80 18.62 19.90
C GLY A 181 -21.96 18.29 21.13
N GLY A 182 -20.64 18.56 21.08
CA GLY A 182 -19.70 18.41 22.18
C GLY A 182 -18.27 18.77 21.75
N PRO A 183 -17.25 18.73 22.63
CA PRO A 183 -15.85 18.92 22.22
C PRO A 183 -15.46 17.81 21.22
N VAL A 184 -15.46 18.15 19.93
CA VAL A 184 -15.23 17.21 18.84
C VAL A 184 -13.76 16.81 18.82
N THR A 185 -13.43 15.71 19.50
CA THR A 185 -12.14 15.05 19.29
C THR A 185 -12.19 14.33 17.95
N VAL A 186 -11.50 14.88 16.95
CA VAL A 186 -11.40 14.24 15.63
C VAL A 186 -10.67 12.90 15.80
N THR A 187 -11.39 11.81 15.60
CA THR A 187 -10.82 10.47 15.72
C THR A 187 -9.83 10.21 14.58
N PRO A 188 -8.79 9.37 14.76
CA PRO A 188 -7.86 9.02 13.68
C PRO A 188 -8.54 8.47 12.43
N LYS A 189 -9.66 7.74 12.59
CA LYS A 189 -10.46 7.24 11.48
C LYS A 189 -11.09 8.38 10.68
N GLN A 190 -11.69 9.34 11.38
CA GLN A 190 -12.33 10.49 10.72
C GLN A 190 -11.31 11.37 10.00
N SER A 191 -10.13 11.62 10.60
CA SER A 191 -9.08 12.40 9.94
C SER A 191 -8.46 11.65 8.76
N LEU A 192 -8.26 10.33 8.85
CA LEU A 192 -7.81 9.52 7.72
C LEU A 192 -8.79 9.56 6.54
N LEU A 193 -10.09 9.38 6.80
CA LEU A 193 -11.11 9.43 5.73
C LEU A 193 -11.15 10.81 5.07
N TRP A 194 -11.01 11.87 5.85
CA TRP A 194 -10.96 13.24 5.32
C TRP A 194 -9.68 13.50 4.52
N ALA A 195 -8.53 13.02 4.98
CA ALA A 195 -7.26 13.15 4.28
C ALA A 195 -7.27 12.42 2.93
N ILE A 196 -7.75 11.18 2.89
CA ILE A 196 -7.87 10.41 1.63
C ILE A 196 -8.80 11.14 0.66
N HIS A 197 -9.98 11.58 1.13
CA HIS A 197 -10.91 12.34 0.29
C HIS A 197 -10.29 13.63 -0.26
N THR A 198 -9.54 14.36 0.57
CA THR A 198 -8.85 15.59 0.16
C THR A 198 -7.81 15.32 -0.92
N VAL A 199 -6.98 14.28 -0.75
CA VAL A 199 -6.01 13.89 -1.78
C VAL A 199 -6.72 13.49 -3.07
N LEU A 200 -7.76 12.65 -3.01
CA LEU A 200 -8.55 12.25 -4.19
C LEU A 200 -9.16 13.45 -4.92
N LYS A 201 -9.74 14.41 -4.18
CA LYS A 201 -10.36 15.60 -4.77
C LYS A 201 -9.34 16.55 -5.38
N GLU A 202 -8.23 16.80 -4.70
CA GLU A 202 -7.20 17.75 -5.14
C GLU A 202 -6.30 17.19 -6.23
N HIS A 203 -5.92 15.91 -6.15
CA HIS A 203 -4.99 15.26 -7.08
C HIS A 203 -5.70 14.56 -8.23
N GLY A 204 -6.91 14.03 -8.01
CA GLY A 204 -7.72 13.40 -9.06
C GLY A 204 -8.08 14.37 -10.19
N ARG A 205 -8.27 15.67 -9.86
CA ARG A 205 -8.47 16.75 -10.84
C ARG A 205 -7.35 16.88 -11.87
N TYR A 206 -6.16 16.37 -11.55
CA TYR A 206 -4.96 16.49 -12.37
C TYR A 206 -4.39 15.13 -12.80
N LYS A 207 -5.15 14.03 -12.67
CA LYS A 207 -4.75 12.65 -13.04
C LYS A 207 -3.35 12.28 -12.52
N ARG A 208 -3.05 12.65 -11.28
CA ARG A 208 -1.72 12.40 -10.70
C ARG A 208 -1.51 10.90 -10.47
N SER A 209 -0.26 10.46 -10.58
CA SER A 209 0.13 9.07 -10.31
C SER A 209 -0.16 8.70 -8.85
N ALA A 210 -0.51 7.43 -8.59
CA ALA A 210 -0.70 6.88 -7.25
C ALA A 210 0.48 7.15 -6.29
N ASP A 211 1.71 7.23 -6.80
CA ASP A 211 2.92 7.58 -6.04
C ASP A 211 2.90 9.04 -5.53
N SER A 212 2.41 9.98 -6.35
CA SER A 212 2.26 11.40 -5.98
C SER A 212 1.20 11.59 -4.90
N GLU A 213 0.09 10.88 -5.02
CA GLU A 213 -1.03 10.89 -4.06
C GLU A 213 -0.59 10.28 -2.73
N PHE A 214 0.15 9.16 -2.78
CA PHE A 214 0.73 8.56 -1.59
C PHE A 214 1.70 9.50 -0.87
N LYS A 215 2.60 10.17 -1.61
CA LYS A 215 3.52 11.17 -1.03
C LYS A 215 2.77 12.33 -0.38
N ALA A 216 1.66 12.80 -0.98
CA ALA A 216 0.80 13.82 -0.40
C ALA A 216 0.17 13.33 0.91
N LEU A 217 -0.36 12.11 0.94
CA LEU A 217 -0.92 11.50 2.14
C LEU A 217 0.10 11.39 3.27
N VAL A 218 1.34 10.95 2.98
CA VAL A 218 2.42 10.87 3.98
C VAL A 218 2.73 12.25 4.57
N CYS A 219 2.78 13.29 3.72
CA CYS A 219 2.98 14.67 4.20
C CYS A 219 1.84 15.13 5.12
N MET A 220 0.58 14.86 4.75
CA MET A 220 -0.59 15.16 5.60
C MET A 220 -0.51 14.44 6.94
N ALA A 221 -0.17 13.15 6.91
CA ALA A 221 -0.10 12.32 8.10
C ALA A 221 0.97 12.77 9.10
N LEU A 222 2.11 13.28 8.59
CA LEU A 222 3.17 13.85 9.41
C LEU A 222 2.77 15.22 9.96
N ASN A 223 2.15 16.08 9.15
CA ASN A 223 1.64 17.38 9.62
C ASN A 223 0.60 17.24 10.73
N GLU A 224 -0.27 16.21 10.66
CA GLU A 224 -1.26 15.90 11.71
C GLU A 224 -0.68 15.06 12.87
N GLN A 225 0.56 14.60 12.78
CA GLN A 225 1.17 13.65 13.75
C GLN A 225 0.36 12.35 13.90
N ARG A 226 -0.33 11.94 12.83
CA ARG A 226 -1.23 10.78 12.81
C ARG A 226 -0.71 9.59 12.00
N LEU A 227 0.47 9.67 11.38
CA LEU A 227 1.01 8.61 10.51
C LEU A 227 0.91 7.20 11.09
N VAL A 228 1.38 6.99 12.32
CA VAL A 228 1.30 5.68 13.00
C VAL A 228 -0.15 5.25 13.20
N SER A 229 -1.00 6.16 13.69
CA SER A 229 -2.41 5.85 13.94
C SER A 229 -3.20 5.53 12.67
N TRP A 230 -2.88 6.20 11.56
CA TRP A 230 -3.50 5.96 10.26
C TRP A 230 -3.08 4.61 9.67
N LEU A 231 -1.80 4.28 9.71
CA LEU A 231 -1.31 2.98 9.26
C LEU A 231 -1.88 1.84 10.11
N ASN A 232 -1.97 2.02 11.43
CA ASN A 232 -2.55 1.03 12.33
C ASN A 232 -4.03 0.73 12.00
N LEU A 233 -4.79 1.71 11.50
CA LEU A 233 -6.16 1.47 11.03
C LEU A 233 -6.23 0.53 9.83
N LEU A 234 -5.25 0.58 8.93
CA LEU A 234 -5.14 -0.36 7.82
C LEU A 234 -4.72 -1.74 8.32
N CYS A 235 -3.72 -1.81 9.21
CA CYS A 235 -3.21 -3.06 9.77
C CYS A 235 -4.31 -3.85 10.50
N LYS A 236 -5.20 -3.14 11.22
CA LYS A 236 -6.36 -3.73 11.93
C LYS A 236 -7.53 -4.09 11.03
N SER A 237 -7.50 -3.73 9.74
CA SER A 237 -8.55 -4.05 8.80
C SER A 237 -8.36 -5.45 8.22
N GLY A 238 -8.70 -6.48 9.00
CA GLY A 238 -8.45 -7.89 8.63
C GLY A 238 -8.96 -8.29 7.25
N THR A 239 -10.15 -7.82 6.85
CA THR A 239 -10.70 -8.06 5.50
C THR A 239 -9.83 -7.46 4.40
N LEU A 240 -9.27 -6.28 4.64
CA LEU A 240 -8.41 -5.60 3.67
C LEU A 240 -7.09 -6.34 3.51
N ILE A 241 -6.48 -6.76 4.63
CA ILE A 241 -5.21 -7.48 4.66
C ILE A 241 -5.37 -8.84 3.98
N HIS A 242 -6.35 -9.64 4.40
CA HIS A 242 -6.59 -10.98 3.87
C HIS A 242 -6.89 -10.97 2.36
N SER A 243 -7.53 -9.92 1.84
CA SER A 243 -7.88 -9.86 0.42
C SER A 243 -6.74 -9.37 -0.49
N HIS A 244 -5.71 -8.70 0.04
CA HIS A 244 -4.72 -8.01 -0.80
C HIS A 244 -3.27 -8.32 -0.46
N TYR A 245 -2.98 -9.08 0.60
CA TYR A 245 -1.61 -9.45 0.98
C TYR A 245 -1.38 -10.94 0.93
N GLN A 246 -0.21 -11.33 0.45
CA GLN A 246 0.27 -12.69 0.50
C GLN A 246 0.55 -13.10 1.96
N PRO A 247 0.35 -14.38 2.33
CA PRO A 247 0.60 -14.85 3.70
C PRO A 247 2.04 -14.66 4.17
N TRP A 248 3.01 -14.67 3.24
CA TRP A 248 4.42 -14.43 3.53
C TRP A 248 4.80 -12.95 3.63
N SER A 249 3.86 -12.03 3.40
CA SER A 249 4.15 -10.59 3.46
C SER A 249 4.49 -10.14 4.88
N TYR A 250 5.33 -9.10 4.98
CA TYR A 250 5.63 -8.43 6.26
C TYR A 250 4.35 -7.99 7.00
N MET A 251 3.37 -7.44 6.26
CA MET A 251 2.07 -7.04 6.80
C MET A 251 1.31 -8.22 7.42
N ALA A 252 1.20 -9.35 6.70
CA ALA A 252 0.46 -10.52 7.18
C ALA A 252 1.17 -11.26 8.32
N GLN A 253 2.51 -11.37 8.27
CA GLN A 253 3.29 -12.10 9.28
C GLN A 253 3.41 -11.33 10.60
N THR A 254 3.57 -10.01 10.54
CA THR A 254 3.97 -9.21 11.73
C THR A 254 2.91 -8.22 12.19
N GLY A 255 1.84 -8.01 11.41
CA GLY A 255 0.88 -6.94 11.66
C GLY A 255 1.47 -5.54 11.49
N PHE A 256 2.64 -5.41 10.84
CA PHE A 256 3.37 -4.15 10.62
C PHE A 256 3.92 -3.49 11.91
N GLU A 257 3.88 -4.18 13.06
CA GLU A 257 4.20 -3.62 14.38
C GLU A 257 5.62 -3.02 14.48
N GLY A 258 6.61 -3.69 13.87
CA GLY A 258 7.99 -3.21 13.86
C GLY A 258 8.13 -1.86 13.13
N ALA A 259 7.51 -1.73 11.97
CA ALA A 259 7.49 -0.49 11.20
C ALA A 259 6.72 0.63 11.91
N LEU A 260 5.58 0.31 12.56
CA LEU A 260 4.85 1.27 13.39
C LEU A 260 5.72 1.82 14.53
N ARG A 261 6.53 0.96 15.17
CA ARG A 261 7.48 1.36 16.21
C ARG A 261 8.58 2.29 15.68
N ILE A 262 9.15 1.97 14.51
CA ILE A 262 10.15 2.82 13.85
C ILE A 262 9.54 4.20 13.54
N LEU A 263 8.37 4.24 12.91
CA LEU A 263 7.66 5.48 12.58
C LEU A 263 7.22 6.27 13.83
N GLY A 264 6.99 5.60 14.96
CA GLY A 264 6.70 6.21 16.24
C GLY A 264 7.75 7.23 16.70
N ARG A 265 9.00 7.11 16.26
CA ARG A 265 10.08 8.08 16.53
C ARG A 265 9.79 9.48 15.98
N LEU A 266 8.89 9.62 14.99
CA LEU A 266 8.49 10.90 14.41
C LEU A 266 7.25 11.52 15.07
N SER A 267 6.53 10.78 15.92
CA SER A 267 5.19 11.16 16.40
C SER A 267 5.12 12.44 17.24
N HIS A 268 6.21 12.81 17.92
CA HIS A 268 6.27 14.01 18.76
C HIS A 268 6.73 15.26 18.00
N LEU A 269 7.26 15.08 16.79
CA LEU A 269 7.78 16.17 15.96
C LEU A 269 6.64 16.87 15.23
N LYS A 270 6.74 18.19 15.09
CA LYS A 270 5.78 19.00 14.35
C LYS A 270 6.31 19.28 12.95
N PHE A 271 5.49 19.01 11.95
CA PHE A 271 5.84 19.18 10.55
C PHE A 271 4.99 20.27 9.89
N SER A 272 5.56 20.96 8.91
CA SER A 272 4.84 21.91 8.04
C SER A 272 5.26 21.68 6.58
N LEU A 273 4.87 20.51 6.07
CA LEU A 273 5.24 20.01 4.75
C LEU A 273 4.19 20.39 3.69
N PRO A 274 4.60 20.72 2.45
CA PRO A 274 3.68 21.00 1.36
C PRO A 274 3.01 19.72 0.84
N VAL A 275 1.68 19.66 1.00
CA VAL A 275 0.85 18.53 0.54
C VAL A 275 0.55 18.64 -0.96
N ASP A 276 0.45 19.88 -1.45
CA ASP A 276 0.06 20.24 -2.80
C ASP A 276 1.23 20.34 -3.78
N LEU A 277 2.45 19.96 -3.40
CA LEU A 277 3.65 20.13 -4.24
C LEU A 277 3.49 19.54 -5.65
N ALA A 278 2.77 18.42 -5.76
CA ALA A 278 2.48 17.81 -7.06
C ALA A 278 1.46 18.64 -7.87
N VAL A 279 0.50 19.32 -7.26
CA VAL A 279 -0.57 20.04 -7.97
C VAL A 279 -0.33 21.56 -8.07
N ARG A 280 0.58 22.13 -7.28
CA ARG A 280 0.85 23.57 -7.17
C ARG A 280 1.23 24.20 -8.50
N GLN A 281 2.10 23.55 -9.28
CA GLN A 281 2.50 24.05 -10.60
C GLN A 281 1.31 24.08 -11.57
N LEU A 282 0.38 23.12 -11.49
CA LEU A 282 -0.78 23.07 -12.39
C LEU A 282 -1.89 24.06 -12.00
N LYS A 283 -2.03 24.35 -10.70
CA LYS A 283 -2.92 25.40 -10.19
C LYS A 283 -2.44 26.77 -10.68
N ASN A 284 -1.15 27.06 -10.50
CA ASN A 284 -0.56 28.33 -10.92
C ASN A 284 -0.67 28.59 -12.44
N ILE A 285 -0.62 27.53 -13.27
CA ILE A 285 -0.82 27.67 -14.72
C ILE A 285 -2.27 28.05 -15.02
N LYS A 286 -3.26 27.40 -14.38
CA LYS A 286 -4.67 27.73 -14.62
C LYS A 286 -5.10 29.10 -14.11
N ASP A 287 -4.49 29.60 -13.04
CA ASP A 287 -4.81 30.94 -12.53
C ASP A 287 -4.15 32.06 -13.38
N ALA A 288 -3.25 31.70 -14.30
CA ALA A 288 -2.52 32.62 -15.17
C ALA A 288 -3.09 32.69 -16.61
N PHE A 289 -4.08 31.87 -16.96
CA PHE A 289 -4.74 31.80 -18.27
C PHE A 289 -6.26 31.87 -18.12
#